data_AF-A0A2M7DX28-F1
#
_entry.id   AF-A0A2M7DX28-F1
#
_cell.length_a   1.000
_cell.length_b   1.000
_cell.length_c   1.000
_cell.angle_alpha   90.00
_cell.angle_beta   90.00
_cell.angle_gamma   90.00
#
_symmetry.space_group_name_H-M   'P 1'
#
loop_
_entity.id
_entity.type
_entity.pdbx_description
1 polymer ?
#
loop_
_entity_poly.entity_id
_entity_poly.type
_entity_poly.pdbx_seq_one_letter_code
_entity_poly.pdbx_strand_id
1 'polypeptide(L)'
;MKHINFKIVFLLTVFLTFSNFMAKSQITYLSGTGTNNCNYGAGTAGASCTFIGCGAGLANLAKNNIFIGDSAGSNNIRLNDNVGIGVHALYTQSGGATTWYTYNVAVGNQALFSNNPTSSSNGIYNTALGHDALYSNTTAISNTATGYQAGYSNTTGNYNTFSGYKA
;
A
#
# COMPACT_ATOMS: atom_id res chain seq x y z
N MET A 1 -16.82 -56.59 -2.28
CA MET A 1 -16.94 -55.36 -1.44
C MET A 1 -15.56 -54.73 -1.14
N LYS A 2 -14.81 -54.26 -2.15
CA LYS A 2 -13.48 -53.61 -1.94
C LYS A 2 -13.22 -52.31 -2.71
N HIS A 3 -14.08 -51.90 -3.64
CA HIS A 3 -13.83 -50.72 -4.49
C HIS A 3 -14.55 -49.42 -4.06
N ILE A 4 -15.53 -49.50 -3.15
CA ILE A 4 -16.25 -48.32 -2.64
C ILE A 4 -15.37 -47.48 -1.69
N ASN A 5 -14.45 -48.11 -0.94
CA ASN A 5 -13.61 -47.40 0.01
C ASN A 5 -12.55 -46.49 -0.64
N PHE A 6 -11.96 -46.86 -1.78
CA PHE A 6 -10.88 -46.06 -2.36
C PHE A 6 -11.39 -44.74 -2.96
N LYS A 7 -12.53 -44.76 -3.65
CA LYS A 7 -13.13 -43.56 -4.23
C LYS A 7 -13.58 -42.57 -3.15
N ILE A 8 -14.18 -43.08 -2.06
CA ILE A 8 -14.63 -42.24 -0.94
C ILE A 8 -13.43 -41.64 -0.20
N VAL A 9 -12.40 -42.43 0.08
CA VAL A 9 -11.19 -41.94 0.76
C VAL A 9 -10.47 -40.89 -0.09
N PHE A 10 -10.34 -41.11 -1.40
CA PHE A 10 -9.75 -40.14 -2.32
C PHE A 10 -10.56 -38.84 -2.41
N LEU A 11 -11.89 -38.95 -2.49
CA LEU A 11 -12.75 -37.76 -2.53
C LEU A 11 -12.66 -36.97 -1.23
N LEU A 12 -12.60 -37.64 -0.09
CA LEU A 12 -12.49 -37.01 1.22
C LEU A 12 -11.13 -36.32 1.40
N THR A 13 -10.03 -36.95 0.97
CA THR A 13 -8.70 -36.32 1.04
C THR A 13 -8.59 -35.14 0.09
N VAL A 14 -9.12 -35.21 -1.13
CA VAL A 14 -9.19 -34.06 -2.03
C VAL A 14 -10.02 -32.93 -1.42
N PHE A 15 -11.16 -33.25 -0.81
CA PHE A 15 -12.01 -32.25 -0.18
C PHE A 15 -11.30 -31.58 1.00
N LEU A 16 -10.67 -32.36 1.88
CA LEU A 16 -9.92 -31.84 3.03
C LEU A 16 -8.69 -31.03 2.60
N THR A 17 -7.93 -31.47 1.60
CA THR A 17 -6.76 -30.72 1.13
C THR A 17 -7.18 -29.45 0.40
N PHE A 18 -8.27 -29.49 -0.36
CA PHE A 18 -8.84 -28.30 -1.00
C PHE A 18 -9.42 -27.31 0.02
N SER A 19 -10.14 -27.78 1.04
CA SER A 19 -10.61 -26.92 2.13
C SER A 19 -9.45 -26.29 2.91
N ASN A 20 -8.38 -27.04 3.17
CA ASN A 20 -7.17 -26.52 3.80
C ASN A 20 -6.41 -25.54 2.90
N PHE A 21 -6.37 -25.80 1.59
CA PHE A 21 -5.83 -24.87 0.60
C PHE A 21 -6.64 -23.56 0.66
N MET A 22 -7.96 -23.61 0.53
CA MET A 22 -8.83 -22.43 0.60
C MET A 22 -8.72 -21.70 1.96
N ALA A 23 -8.52 -22.40 3.07
CA ALA A 23 -8.34 -21.79 4.38
C ALA A 23 -6.96 -21.11 4.57
N LYS A 24 -5.91 -21.58 3.88
CA LYS A 24 -4.55 -21.01 3.95
C LYS A 24 -4.22 -20.07 2.78
N SER A 25 -4.89 -20.22 1.64
CA SER A 25 -4.73 -19.44 0.42
C SER A 25 -5.77 -18.33 0.30
N GLN A 26 -6.61 -18.12 1.31
CA GLN A 26 -7.44 -16.94 1.39
C GLN A 26 -6.55 -15.72 1.66
N ILE A 27 -6.01 -15.17 0.57
CA ILE A 27 -6.14 -13.72 0.37
C ILE A 27 -7.65 -13.50 0.40
N THR A 28 -8.21 -13.24 1.58
CA THR A 28 -9.61 -12.87 1.71
C THR A 28 -9.76 -11.57 0.92
N TYR A 29 -10.21 -11.67 -0.32
CA TYR A 29 -10.80 -10.57 -1.07
C TYR A 29 -12.14 -10.23 -0.41
N LEU A 30 -12.09 -9.82 0.85
CA LEU A 30 -13.22 -9.24 1.54
C LEU A 30 -13.27 -7.82 1.02
N SER A 31 -14.17 -7.59 0.06
CA SER A 31 -14.53 -6.26 -0.41
C SER A 31 -14.73 -5.36 0.81
N GLY A 32 -13.74 -4.51 1.10
CA GLY A 32 -13.79 -3.54 2.20
C GLY A 32 -13.01 -3.84 3.48
N THR A 33 -12.26 -4.94 3.63
CA THR A 33 -11.41 -5.13 4.83
C THR A 33 -10.04 -5.71 4.48
N GLY A 34 -8.99 -4.96 4.83
CA GLY A 34 -7.60 -5.38 4.65
C GLY A 34 -7.32 -6.74 5.30
N THR A 35 -6.59 -7.59 4.58
CA THR A 35 -6.12 -8.87 5.09
C THR A 35 -4.72 -8.73 5.67
N ASN A 36 -4.45 -9.47 6.75
CA ASN A 36 -3.18 -9.54 7.49
C ASN A 36 -2.93 -8.40 8.51
N ASN A 37 -3.95 -8.03 9.28
CA ASN A 37 -3.77 -7.16 10.45
C ASN A 37 -3.29 -7.94 11.67
N CYS A 38 -2.01 -7.83 11.98
CA CYS A 38 -1.52 -8.12 13.31
C CYS A 38 -2.08 -7.06 14.27
N ASN A 39 -3.13 -7.40 15.03
CA ASN A 39 -3.68 -6.64 16.17
C ASN A 39 -4.28 -5.22 15.98
N TYR A 40 -4.06 -4.51 14.87
CA TYR A 40 -4.62 -3.17 14.66
C TYR A 40 -5.54 -3.15 13.43
N GLY A 41 -6.80 -2.74 13.57
CA GLY A 41 -7.75 -2.69 12.44
C GLY A 41 -7.29 -1.75 11.33
N ALA A 42 -7.54 -2.07 10.06
CA ALA A 42 -7.22 -1.17 8.95
C ALA A 42 -8.24 -0.02 8.95
N GLY A 43 -7.87 1.17 8.48
CA GLY A 43 -8.76 2.33 8.38
C GLY A 43 -10.02 1.97 7.59
N THR A 44 -11.15 1.94 8.29
CA THR A 44 -12.40 1.29 7.84
C THR A 44 -13.37 2.21 7.10
N ALA A 45 -12.99 3.47 6.79
CA ALA A 45 -13.90 4.43 6.16
C ALA A 45 -13.68 4.61 4.64
N GLY A 46 -12.57 4.11 4.10
CA GLY A 46 -12.23 4.21 2.69
C GLY A 46 -12.96 3.20 1.80
N ALA A 47 -13.66 3.67 0.76
CA ALA A 47 -14.24 2.79 -0.26
C ALA A 47 -13.19 2.36 -1.29
N SER A 48 -13.28 1.12 -1.79
CA SER A 48 -12.45 0.60 -2.90
C SER A 48 -10.94 0.56 -2.61
N CYS A 49 -10.54 0.30 -1.37
CA CYS A 49 -9.14 0.17 -0.99
C CYS A 49 -8.68 -1.30 -0.91
N THR A 50 -7.39 -1.56 -1.18
CA THR A 50 -6.73 -2.86 -0.98
C THR A 50 -5.62 -2.70 0.04
N PHE A 51 -5.73 -3.32 1.21
CA PHE A 51 -4.70 -3.27 2.26
C PHE A 51 -4.20 -4.67 2.60
N ILE A 52 -2.88 -4.88 2.52
CA ILE A 52 -2.22 -6.17 2.79
C ILE A 52 -1.00 -5.91 3.67
N GLY A 53 -0.98 -6.50 4.87
CA GLY A 53 0.14 -6.39 5.82
C GLY A 53 -0.22 -5.68 7.12
N CYS A 54 0.62 -5.88 8.14
CA CYS A 54 0.39 -5.34 9.47
C CYS A 54 0.35 -3.81 9.45
N GLY A 55 -0.73 -3.18 9.92
CA GLY A 55 -0.84 -1.72 9.99
C GLY A 55 -0.96 -1.01 8.63
N ALA A 56 -1.13 -1.76 7.54
CA ALA A 56 -1.35 -1.19 6.22
C ALA A 56 -2.69 -0.42 6.21
N GLY A 57 -2.65 0.86 5.84
CA GLY A 57 -3.83 1.73 5.81
C GLY A 57 -4.49 1.97 7.17
N LEU A 58 -3.80 1.80 8.30
CA LEU A 58 -4.34 1.90 9.67
C LEU A 58 -5.25 3.12 9.93
N ALA A 59 -4.86 4.31 9.47
CA ALA A 59 -5.64 5.54 9.60
C ALA A 59 -6.22 6.03 8.26
N ASN A 60 -6.43 5.12 7.29
CA ASN A 60 -6.96 5.49 5.98
C ASN A 60 -8.47 5.78 6.01
N LEU A 61 -8.87 7.03 5.72
CA LEU A 61 -10.29 7.42 5.51
C LEU A 61 -10.59 7.79 4.05
N ALA A 62 -9.65 7.54 3.15
CA ALA A 62 -9.67 7.89 1.74
C ALA A 62 -9.97 6.69 0.84
N LYS A 63 -10.31 6.96 -0.42
CA LYS A 63 -10.79 5.96 -1.38
C LYS A 63 -9.69 5.53 -2.36
N ASN A 64 -9.89 4.38 -2.99
CA ASN A 64 -9.08 3.90 -4.12
C ASN A 64 -7.57 3.75 -3.81
N ASN A 65 -7.20 3.47 -2.56
CA ASN A 65 -5.79 3.29 -2.20
C ASN A 65 -5.40 1.81 -2.20
N ILE A 66 -4.22 1.50 -2.71
CA ILE A 66 -3.61 0.16 -2.64
C ILE A 66 -2.39 0.25 -1.73
N PHE A 67 -2.43 -0.37 -0.55
CA PHE A 67 -1.30 -0.44 0.37
C PHE A 67 -0.91 -1.88 0.68
N ILE A 68 0.34 -2.24 0.40
CA ILE A 68 0.87 -3.60 0.56
C ILE A 68 2.22 -3.52 1.27
N GLY A 69 2.31 -4.03 2.50
CA GLY A 69 3.53 -4.01 3.32
C GLY A 69 3.24 -3.57 4.75
N ASP A 70 4.18 -3.84 5.66
CA ASP A 70 4.07 -3.38 7.05
C ASP A 70 3.97 -1.85 7.08
N SER A 71 2.91 -1.35 7.70
CA SER A 71 2.62 0.06 7.90
C SER A 71 2.58 0.90 6.61
N ALA A 72 2.37 0.27 5.45
CA ALA A 72 2.21 0.98 4.19
C ALA A 72 0.96 1.87 4.24
N GLY A 73 1.10 3.17 3.96
CA GLY A 73 -0.02 4.11 4.00
C GLY A 73 -0.70 4.24 5.37
N SER A 74 0.01 3.92 6.47
CA SER A 74 -0.55 3.84 7.82
C SER A 74 -1.22 5.15 8.26
N ASN A 75 -0.72 6.31 7.83
CA ASN A 75 -1.26 7.62 8.16
C ASN A 75 -1.68 8.40 6.91
N ASN A 76 -2.61 7.83 6.15
CA ASN A 76 -3.25 8.46 4.98
C ASN A 76 -4.68 8.90 5.30
N ILE A 77 -4.87 10.05 5.95
CA ILE A 77 -6.19 10.39 6.51
C ILE A 77 -7.23 10.68 5.41
N ARG A 78 -6.89 11.35 4.30
CA ARG A 78 -7.90 11.79 3.28
C ARG A 78 -7.39 11.87 1.83
N LEU A 79 -6.39 11.08 1.46
CA LEU A 79 -5.77 11.16 0.14
C LEU A 79 -6.11 9.93 -0.70
N ASN A 80 -6.79 10.18 -1.81
CA ASN A 80 -7.30 9.14 -2.69
C ASN A 80 -6.27 8.75 -3.75
N ASP A 81 -6.47 7.55 -4.31
CA ASP A 81 -5.81 7.08 -5.53
C ASP A 81 -4.29 6.93 -5.41
N ASN A 82 -3.80 6.46 -4.26
CA ASN A 82 -2.38 6.15 -4.07
C ASN A 82 -2.09 4.65 -4.15
N VAL A 83 -0.89 4.32 -4.60
CA VAL A 83 -0.33 2.97 -4.57
C VAL A 83 0.93 2.99 -3.71
N GLY A 84 0.94 2.26 -2.60
CA GLY A 84 2.09 2.10 -1.70
C GLY A 84 2.43 0.63 -1.53
N ILE A 85 3.60 0.20 -1.98
CA ILE A 85 4.05 -1.19 -1.87
C ILE A 85 5.44 -1.22 -1.23
N GLY A 86 5.56 -1.81 -0.04
CA GLY A 86 6.77 -1.88 0.74
C GLY A 86 6.54 -1.49 2.20
N VAL A 87 7.48 -1.86 3.06
CA VAL A 87 7.43 -1.48 4.48
C VAL A 87 7.56 0.04 4.58
N HIS A 88 6.60 0.68 5.25
CA HIS A 88 6.50 2.13 5.40
C HIS A 88 6.44 2.94 4.08
N ALA A 89 6.02 2.33 2.96
CA ALA A 89 5.73 3.10 1.74
C ALA A 89 4.54 4.03 1.99
N LEU A 90 4.63 5.31 1.59
CA LEU A 90 3.60 6.34 1.86
C LEU A 90 3.19 6.42 3.34
N TYR A 91 4.12 6.21 4.28
CA TYR A 91 3.78 6.08 5.70
C TYR A 91 3.00 7.28 6.26
N THR A 92 3.50 8.51 6.07
CA THR A 92 2.83 9.73 6.52
C THR A 92 2.37 10.57 5.35
N GLN A 93 1.05 10.71 5.20
CA GLN A 93 0.39 11.49 4.15
C GLN A 93 -0.71 12.39 4.75
N SER A 94 -0.34 13.32 5.64
CA SER A 94 -1.28 13.99 6.55
C SER A 94 -1.34 15.50 6.35
N GLY A 95 -2.25 15.99 5.50
CA GLY A 95 -2.28 17.42 5.16
C GLY A 95 -3.57 18.24 5.42
N GLY A 96 -4.67 17.70 5.96
CA GLY A 96 -5.77 18.58 6.36
C GLY A 96 -7.16 17.97 6.52
N ALA A 97 -8.13 18.86 6.77
CA ALA A 97 -9.55 18.55 6.97
C ALA A 97 -10.29 18.08 5.69
N THR A 98 -9.68 18.28 4.52
CA THR A 98 -10.29 18.11 3.20
C THR A 98 -9.79 16.85 2.49
N THR A 99 -10.65 16.24 1.68
CA THR A 99 -10.31 15.09 0.83
C THR A 99 -9.65 15.56 -0.46
N TRP A 100 -8.51 14.96 -0.80
CA TRP A 100 -7.73 15.29 -2.00
C TRP A 100 -7.47 14.05 -2.85
N TYR A 101 -7.28 14.28 -4.14
CA TYR A 101 -6.77 13.28 -5.06
C TYR A 101 -5.28 13.51 -5.24
N THR A 102 -4.46 12.51 -4.87
CA THR A 102 -3.01 12.71 -4.82
C THR A 102 -2.24 11.92 -5.86
N TYR A 103 -2.75 10.77 -6.29
CA TYR A 103 -2.19 10.03 -7.42
C TYR A 103 -0.69 9.70 -7.25
N ASN A 104 -0.25 9.36 -6.04
CA ASN A 104 1.14 9.00 -5.77
C ASN A 104 1.37 7.50 -5.90
N VAL A 105 2.51 7.13 -6.48
CA VAL A 105 2.97 5.74 -6.57
C VAL A 105 4.28 5.62 -5.80
N ALA A 106 4.33 4.74 -4.80
CA ALA A 106 5.50 4.45 -4.00
C ALA A 106 5.73 2.95 -3.94
N VAL A 107 6.88 2.49 -4.44
CA VAL A 107 7.26 1.07 -4.41
C VAL A 107 8.67 0.95 -3.87
N GLY A 108 8.83 0.38 -2.67
CA GLY A 108 10.09 0.26 -1.96
C GLY A 108 9.91 0.48 -0.45
N ASN A 109 10.90 0.03 0.33
CA ASN A 109 10.95 0.36 1.75
C ASN A 109 11.09 1.89 1.89
N GLN A 110 10.21 2.52 2.68
CA GLN A 110 10.23 3.97 2.95
C GLN A 110 10.18 4.85 1.67
N ALA A 111 9.68 4.33 0.56
CA ALA A 111 9.42 5.13 -0.64
C ALA A 111 8.30 6.15 -0.36
N LEU A 112 8.52 7.44 -0.69
CA LEU A 112 7.62 8.56 -0.36
C LEU A 112 7.19 8.54 1.12
N PHE A 113 8.10 8.17 2.03
CA PHE A 113 7.80 7.97 3.45
C PHE A 113 7.06 9.17 4.07
N SER A 114 7.59 10.38 3.87
CA SER A 114 7.02 11.62 4.37
C SER A 114 6.63 12.53 3.22
N ASN A 115 5.37 12.44 2.80
CA ASN A 115 4.79 13.34 1.82
C ASN A 115 3.57 14.05 2.38
N ASN A 116 3.47 15.38 2.26
CA ASN A 116 2.47 16.15 2.98
C ASN A 116 1.55 16.99 2.06
N PRO A 117 0.64 16.35 1.32
CA PRO A 117 -0.31 17.06 0.47
C PRO A 117 -1.40 17.73 1.33
N THR A 118 -1.30 19.05 1.47
CA THR A 118 -2.26 19.91 2.19
C THR A 118 -3.24 20.63 1.26
N SER A 119 -3.03 20.60 -0.06
CA SER A 119 -3.86 21.24 -1.09
C SER A 119 -3.89 20.40 -2.38
N SER A 120 -4.70 20.82 -3.35
CA SER A 120 -4.70 20.27 -4.71
C SER A 120 -3.44 20.62 -5.53
N SER A 121 -2.40 21.16 -4.91
CA SER A 121 -1.21 21.69 -5.59
C SER A 121 0.12 21.37 -4.91
N ASN A 122 0.14 20.49 -3.90
CA ASN A 122 1.36 20.06 -3.23
C ASN A 122 1.35 18.55 -2.92
N GLY A 123 2.51 17.91 -2.93
CA GLY A 123 2.64 16.50 -2.53
C GLY A 123 1.82 15.51 -3.39
N ILE A 124 1.56 15.85 -4.65
CA ILE A 124 0.74 15.07 -5.59
C ILE A 124 1.51 14.70 -6.86
N TYR A 125 1.05 13.67 -7.55
CA TYR A 125 1.59 13.16 -8.82
C TYR A 125 3.05 12.68 -8.74
N ASN A 126 3.50 12.18 -7.58
CA ASN A 126 4.86 11.69 -7.40
C ASN A 126 4.96 10.17 -7.65
N THR A 127 6.02 9.75 -8.33
CA THR A 127 6.39 8.33 -8.52
C THR A 127 7.74 8.07 -7.85
N ALA A 128 7.78 7.19 -6.86
CA ALA A 128 9.00 6.76 -6.17
C ALA A 128 9.16 5.24 -6.25
N LEU A 129 10.25 4.80 -6.88
CA LEU A 129 10.57 3.39 -7.07
C LEU A 129 11.97 3.12 -6.51
N GLY A 130 12.06 2.54 -5.32
CA GLY A 130 13.32 2.24 -4.63
C GLY A 130 13.25 2.46 -3.13
N HIS A 131 14.21 1.88 -2.41
CA HIS A 131 14.38 2.14 -0.98
C HIS A 131 14.72 3.62 -0.76
N ASP A 132 13.96 4.31 0.09
CA ASP A 132 14.06 5.75 0.38
C ASP A 132 13.93 6.68 -0.84
N ALA A 133 13.38 6.22 -1.95
CA ALA A 133 13.12 7.11 -3.09
C ALA A 133 12.09 8.18 -2.68
N LEU A 134 12.41 9.47 -2.90
CA LEU A 134 11.62 10.63 -2.44
C LEU A 134 11.25 10.59 -0.94
N TYR A 135 12.14 10.09 -0.09
CA TYR A 135 11.88 9.91 1.34
C TYR A 135 11.31 11.17 2.04
N SER A 136 11.86 12.36 1.74
CA SER A 136 11.44 13.65 2.32
C SER A 136 10.81 14.60 1.30
N ASN A 137 9.79 14.13 0.57
CA ASN A 137 9.05 14.97 -0.38
C ASN A 137 7.91 15.75 0.30
N THR A 138 8.20 16.91 0.90
CA THR A 138 7.21 17.63 1.72
C THR A 138 6.08 18.25 0.92
N THR A 139 6.39 19.01 -0.13
CA THR A 139 5.38 19.75 -0.92
C THR A 139 5.57 19.59 -2.42
N ALA A 140 6.56 18.82 -2.85
CA ALA A 140 6.91 18.78 -4.25
C ALA A 140 5.88 17.98 -5.07
N ILE A 141 5.71 18.39 -6.32
CA ILE A 141 4.73 17.83 -7.25
C ILE A 141 5.40 17.26 -8.49
N SER A 142 4.79 16.22 -9.04
CA SER A 142 5.14 15.68 -10.36
C SER A 142 6.60 15.23 -10.47
N ASN A 143 7.16 14.63 -9.41
CA ASN A 143 8.51 14.08 -9.45
C ASN A 143 8.50 12.58 -9.75
N THR A 144 9.50 12.13 -10.50
CA THR A 144 9.80 10.70 -10.70
C THR A 144 11.15 10.40 -10.09
N ALA A 145 11.23 9.43 -9.19
CA ALA A 145 12.48 8.95 -8.63
C ALA A 145 12.59 7.43 -8.76
N THR A 146 13.67 6.98 -9.37
CA THR A 146 13.96 5.55 -9.59
C THR A 146 15.37 5.22 -9.09
N GLY A 147 15.47 4.42 -8.03
CA GLY A 147 16.74 4.00 -7.44
C GLY A 147 16.80 4.15 -5.93
N TYR A 148 17.84 3.57 -5.32
CA TYR A 148 18.10 3.71 -3.88
C TYR A 148 18.41 5.18 -3.55
N GLN A 149 17.63 5.78 -2.66
CA GLN A 149 17.78 7.18 -2.21
C GLN A 149 17.72 8.22 -3.36
N ALA A 150 17.11 7.88 -4.48
CA ALA A 150 16.87 8.85 -5.56
C ALA A 150 15.91 9.96 -5.07
N GLY A 151 16.32 11.21 -5.17
CA GLY A 151 15.55 12.37 -4.71
C GLY A 151 15.30 12.40 -3.20
N TYR A 152 16.16 11.76 -2.40
CA TYR A 152 15.98 11.54 -0.95
C TYR A 152 15.53 12.78 -0.17
N SER A 153 16.13 13.93 -0.47
CA SER A 153 15.86 15.22 0.21
C SER A 153 15.13 16.24 -0.67
N ASN A 154 14.43 15.81 -1.73
CA ASN A 154 13.70 16.73 -2.59
C ASN A 154 12.42 17.23 -1.90
N THR A 155 12.49 18.37 -1.21
CA THR A 155 11.37 18.91 -0.41
C THR A 155 10.40 19.78 -1.21
N THR A 156 10.90 20.57 -2.16
CA THR A 156 10.11 21.56 -2.91
C THR A 156 10.33 21.54 -4.43
N GLY A 157 11.32 20.79 -4.92
CA GLY A 157 11.64 20.74 -6.34
C GLY A 157 10.56 20.01 -7.12
N ASN A 158 9.87 20.70 -8.02
CA ASN A 158 8.79 20.14 -8.83
C ASN A 158 9.31 19.67 -10.19
N TYR A 159 8.62 18.70 -10.80
CA TYR A 159 8.90 18.25 -12.17
C TYR A 159 10.31 17.68 -12.40
N ASN A 160 10.89 17.04 -11.39
CA ASN A 160 12.22 16.43 -11.49
C ASN A 160 12.15 14.95 -11.81
N THR A 161 13.21 14.46 -12.46
CA THR A 161 13.49 13.04 -12.66
C THR A 161 14.81 12.70 -11.98
N PHE A 162 14.75 11.94 -10.89
CA PHE A 162 15.91 11.39 -10.19
C PHE A 162 16.10 9.94 -10.62
N SER A 163 17.27 9.59 -11.13
CA SER A 163 17.54 8.22 -11.59
C SER A 163 18.92 7.76 -11.16
N GLY A 164 18.98 6.68 -10.40
CA GLY A 164 20.23 6.07 -9.93
C GLY A 164 20.35 6.00 -8.41
N TYR A 165 21.57 5.68 -7.97
CA TYR A 165 21.92 5.58 -6.56
C TYR A 165 22.24 6.97 -6.00
N LYS A 166 21.46 7.44 -5.01
CA LYS A 166 21.61 8.76 -4.38
C LYS A 166 21.63 9.92 -5.39
N ALA A 167 20.80 9.81 -6.43
CA ALA A 167 20.61 10.83 -7.46
C ALA A 167 19.75 12.00 -6.97
#